data_AF-A0A959CUZ0-F1
#
_entry.id   AF-A0A959CUZ0-F1
#
_cell.length_a   1.000
_cell.length_b   1.000
_cell.length_c   1.000
_cell.angle_alpha   90.00
_cell.angle_beta   90.00
_cell.angle_gamma   90.00
#
_symmetry.space_group_name_H-M   'P 1'
#
loop_
_entity.id
_entity.type
_entity.pdbx_description
1 polymer ?
#
loop_
_entity_poly.entity_id
_entity_poly.type
_entity_poly.pdbx_seq_one_letter_code
_entity_poly.pdbx_strand_id
1 'polypeptide(L)'
;QATEQLNKSIFKGALTITYLGHGGSRGWAQERVLNISDIYSWENFDHMPIFITATCSFTGYDDPAFVTGGEEVFLNPGGGAIALMTTVRAVYASSNIRMTENALNYIFKRENGQVPTVGEAFQRGKNDVSGDFNINNSRKFTLIGDPSMPVAVPQYRVATTAIDGKPVEEAESDTLRALQKVTIEGIITSPDGQLLTGFNGIIYPTIFDKAQIVSTLGQGANKKYNYRIQKNVLFKGRASVTNGRFQFTFV
;
A
#
# COMPACT_ATOMS: atom_id res chain seq x y z
N GLN A 1 2.55 17.67 -8.52
CA GLN A 1 3.19 16.34 -8.65
C GLN A 1 2.66 15.34 -7.60
N ALA A 2 2.71 15.63 -6.29
CA ALA A 2 2.23 14.71 -5.25
C ALA A 2 0.74 14.35 -5.38
N THR A 3 -0.14 15.37 -5.50
CA THR A 3 -1.59 15.20 -5.73
C THR A 3 -1.88 14.34 -6.97
N GLU A 4 -1.19 14.61 -8.08
CA GLU A 4 -1.37 13.85 -9.32
C GLU A 4 -0.97 12.37 -9.15
N GLN A 5 0.13 12.09 -8.43
CA GLN A 5 0.56 10.71 -8.17
C GLN A 5 -0.39 9.99 -7.21
N LEU A 6 -0.93 10.70 -6.21
CA LEU A 6 -1.99 10.19 -5.34
C LEU A 6 -3.22 9.80 -6.17
N ASN A 7 -3.78 10.73 -6.95
CA ASN A 7 -4.96 10.47 -7.78
C ASN A 7 -4.72 9.35 -8.81
N LYS A 8 -3.53 9.28 -9.42
CA LYS A 8 -3.16 8.15 -10.28
C LYS A 8 -3.12 6.81 -9.53
N SER A 9 -2.74 6.81 -8.26
CA SER A 9 -2.68 5.58 -7.44
C SER A 9 -4.07 5.15 -6.99
N ILE A 10 -4.93 6.11 -6.64
CA ILE A 10 -6.35 5.87 -6.36
C ILE A 10 -7.04 5.27 -7.59
N PHE A 11 -6.88 5.89 -8.77
CA PHE A 11 -7.50 5.40 -10.00
C PHE A 11 -6.99 4.02 -10.44
N LYS A 12 -5.68 3.76 -10.33
CA LYS A 12 -5.11 2.44 -10.66
C LYS A 12 -5.50 1.34 -9.68
N GLY A 13 -5.99 1.71 -8.50
CA GLY A 13 -6.18 0.82 -7.37
C GLY A 13 -4.90 0.62 -6.57
N ALA A 14 -5.07 0.66 -5.25
CA ALA A 14 -4.07 0.28 -4.28
C ALA A 14 -4.75 -0.58 -3.20
N LEU A 15 -4.00 -1.48 -2.56
CA LEU A 15 -4.55 -2.22 -1.42
C LEU A 15 -4.66 -1.31 -0.18
N THR A 16 -3.62 -0.50 0.05
CA THR A 16 -3.58 0.49 1.12
C THR A 16 -3.03 1.82 0.62
N ILE A 17 -3.58 2.93 1.13
CA ILE A 17 -3.00 4.27 1.01
C ILE A 17 -2.61 4.76 2.40
N THR A 18 -1.32 5.02 2.60
CA THR A 18 -0.80 5.48 3.89
C THR A 18 -0.37 6.93 3.81
N TYR A 19 -0.90 7.75 4.72
CA TYR A 19 -0.51 9.15 4.87
C TYR A 19 -0.09 9.44 6.30
N LEU A 20 1.14 9.94 6.48
CA LEU A 20 1.65 10.43 7.76
C LEU A 20 2.18 11.84 7.54
N GLY A 21 1.56 12.83 8.18
CA GLY A 21 1.92 14.22 7.97
C GLY A 21 0.91 15.20 8.58
N HIS A 22 1.14 16.48 8.32
CA HIS A 22 0.23 17.54 8.73
C HIS A 22 -1.07 17.50 7.93
N GLY A 23 -2.16 17.97 8.53
CA GLY A 23 -3.46 17.95 7.88
C GLY A 23 -4.53 18.38 8.88
N GLY A 24 -5.76 18.28 8.43
CA GLY A 24 -6.93 18.67 9.19
C GLY A 24 -8.17 18.03 8.61
N SER A 25 -9.32 18.46 9.13
CA SER A 25 -10.64 18.00 8.69
C SER A 25 -10.96 18.32 7.22
N ARG A 26 -10.14 19.09 6.51
CA ARG A 26 -10.36 19.47 5.10
C ARG A 26 -9.42 18.81 4.10
N GLY A 27 -8.39 18.09 4.56
CA GLY A 27 -7.39 17.56 3.65
C GLY A 27 -6.01 17.34 4.28
N TRP A 28 -5.06 17.06 3.38
CA TRP A 28 -3.68 16.68 3.71
C TRP A 28 -2.67 17.74 3.28
N ALA A 29 -1.72 18.01 4.18
CA ALA A 29 -0.62 18.95 4.02
C ALA A 29 -1.05 20.41 3.77
N GLN A 30 -0.15 21.36 4.07
CA GLN A 30 -0.39 22.77 3.75
C GLN A 30 -0.39 23.01 2.23
N GLU A 31 0.38 22.20 1.51
CA GLU A 31 0.51 22.17 0.06
C GLU A 31 -0.71 21.59 -0.64
N ARG A 32 -1.74 21.18 0.11
CA ARG A 32 -3.01 20.68 -0.42
C ARG A 32 -2.82 19.44 -1.30
N VAL A 33 -2.11 18.45 -0.75
CA VAL A 33 -1.85 17.17 -1.43
C VAL A 33 -3.16 16.40 -1.67
N LEU A 34 -4.12 16.55 -0.76
CA LEU A 34 -5.49 16.07 -0.89
C LEU A 34 -6.45 17.11 -0.32
N ASN A 35 -7.50 17.47 -1.05
CA ASN A 35 -8.64 18.24 -0.53
C ASN A 35 -9.97 17.56 -0.86
N ILE A 36 -11.06 18.08 -0.27
CA ILE A 36 -12.44 17.62 -0.52
C ILE A 36 -12.80 17.59 -2.02
N SER A 37 -12.39 18.60 -2.79
CA SER A 37 -12.65 18.62 -4.24
C SER A 37 -11.98 17.49 -5.01
N ASP A 38 -10.79 17.06 -4.58
CA ASP A 38 -10.11 15.91 -5.16
C ASP A 38 -10.89 14.63 -4.83
N ILE A 39 -11.32 14.50 -3.58
CA ILE A 39 -12.10 13.34 -3.10
C ILE A 39 -13.37 13.20 -3.93
N TYR A 40 -14.15 14.26 -4.11
CA TYR A 40 -15.37 14.24 -4.93
C TYR A 40 -15.17 13.88 -6.40
N SER A 41 -13.94 14.05 -6.93
CA SER A 41 -13.61 13.68 -8.30
C SER A 41 -13.22 12.22 -8.48
N TRP A 42 -13.16 11.45 -7.39
CA TRP A 42 -12.76 10.04 -7.45
C TRP A 42 -13.88 9.15 -7.99
N GLU A 43 -13.50 8.33 -8.96
CA GLU A 43 -14.33 7.30 -9.61
C GLU A 43 -13.62 5.94 -9.51
N ASN A 44 -13.43 5.45 -8.27
CA ASN A 44 -12.65 4.24 -7.97
C ASN A 44 -13.47 3.19 -7.19
N PHE A 45 -14.78 3.11 -7.40
CA PHE A 45 -15.69 2.22 -6.67
C PHE A 45 -15.20 0.75 -6.61
N ASP A 46 -14.72 0.20 -7.73
CA ASP A 46 -14.20 -1.18 -7.81
C ASP A 46 -12.73 -1.32 -7.37
N HIS A 47 -12.11 -0.23 -6.92
CA HIS A 47 -10.69 -0.11 -6.61
C HIS A 47 -10.45 0.67 -5.31
N MET A 48 -11.37 0.58 -4.36
CA MET A 48 -11.29 1.30 -3.08
C MET A 48 -10.19 0.71 -2.16
N PRO A 49 -9.13 1.47 -1.83
CA PRO A 49 -8.11 1.05 -0.88
C PRO A 49 -8.58 1.15 0.58
N ILE A 50 -7.82 0.53 1.47
CA ILE A 50 -7.87 0.82 2.90
C ILE A 50 -6.95 2.02 3.19
N PHE A 51 -7.49 3.09 3.77
CA PHE A 51 -6.69 4.27 4.13
C PHE A 51 -6.09 4.10 5.53
N ILE A 52 -4.79 4.32 5.67
CA ILE A 52 -4.09 4.42 6.96
C ILE A 52 -3.62 5.86 7.10
N THR A 53 -4.33 6.66 7.90
CA THR A 53 -4.10 8.10 7.97
C THR A 53 -3.70 8.53 9.38
N ALA A 54 -2.51 9.08 9.47
CA ALA A 54 -1.84 9.55 10.67
C ALA A 54 -1.67 11.08 10.56
N THR A 55 -2.80 11.78 10.53
CA THR A 55 -2.87 13.24 10.43
C THR A 55 -4.01 13.78 11.29
N CYS A 56 -3.88 14.99 11.81
CA CYS A 56 -4.80 15.54 12.82
C CYS A 56 -6.24 15.63 12.34
N SER A 57 -7.18 15.06 13.11
CA SER A 57 -8.64 15.25 12.97
C SER A 57 -9.17 15.06 11.54
N PHE A 58 -8.57 14.15 10.75
CA PHE A 58 -8.98 13.94 9.36
C PHE A 58 -10.40 13.41 9.26
N THR A 59 -10.82 12.60 10.23
CA THR A 59 -12.11 11.91 10.24
C THR A 59 -12.86 12.19 11.54
N GLY A 60 -12.99 13.47 11.91
CA GLY A 60 -13.76 13.87 13.09
C GLY A 60 -15.26 13.85 12.80
N TYR A 61 -15.94 12.73 13.10
CA TYR A 61 -17.33 12.48 12.69
C TYR A 61 -18.41 12.93 13.69
N ASP A 62 -18.07 13.82 14.62
CA ASP A 62 -18.95 14.26 15.71
C ASP A 62 -19.44 15.71 15.58
N ASP A 63 -19.08 16.40 14.50
CA ASP A 63 -19.61 17.73 14.18
C ASP A 63 -20.71 17.64 13.11
N PRO A 64 -22.00 17.78 13.47
CA PRO A 64 -23.10 17.69 12.50
C PRO A 64 -23.11 18.84 11.48
N ALA A 65 -22.35 19.91 11.71
CA ALA A 65 -22.29 21.05 10.79
C ALA A 65 -21.24 20.88 9.69
N PHE A 66 -20.36 19.88 9.77
CA PHE A 66 -19.25 19.73 8.85
C PHE A 66 -18.84 18.27 8.64
N VAL A 67 -19.01 17.76 7.42
CA VAL A 67 -18.50 16.46 6.99
C VAL A 67 -17.00 16.60 6.69
N THR A 68 -16.19 15.86 7.43
CA THR A 68 -14.73 15.93 7.33
C THR A 68 -14.20 15.19 6.12
N GLY A 69 -12.98 15.52 5.67
CA GLY A 69 -12.36 14.88 4.50
C GLY A 69 -12.28 13.37 4.64
N GLY A 70 -12.07 12.82 5.84
CA GLY A 70 -12.11 11.38 6.06
C GLY A 70 -13.50 10.77 5.96
N GLU A 71 -14.55 11.50 6.37
CA GLU A 71 -15.93 11.10 6.12
C GLU A 71 -16.26 11.17 4.63
N GLU A 72 -15.86 12.24 3.93
CA GLU A 72 -16.07 12.36 2.49
C GLU A 72 -15.38 11.22 1.72
N VAL A 73 -14.18 10.81 2.13
CA VAL A 73 -13.49 9.65 1.54
C VAL A 73 -14.31 8.37 1.71
N PHE A 74 -15.00 8.19 2.84
CA PHE A 74 -15.81 7.00 3.10
C PHE A 74 -17.19 7.05 2.45
N LEU A 75 -17.79 8.23 2.40
CA LEU A 75 -19.16 8.45 1.94
C LEU A 75 -19.27 8.69 0.43
N ASN A 76 -18.14 8.83 -0.27
CA ASN A 76 -18.14 9.14 -1.70
C ASN A 76 -18.83 8.02 -2.53
N PRO A 77 -19.96 8.32 -3.21
CA PRO A 77 -20.66 7.33 -4.03
C PRO A 77 -19.91 6.89 -5.29
N GLY A 78 -18.98 7.71 -5.81
CA GLY A 78 -18.11 7.36 -6.94
C GLY A 78 -16.96 6.42 -6.57
N GLY A 79 -16.75 6.19 -5.27
CA GLY A 79 -15.62 5.46 -4.73
C GLY A 79 -14.69 6.37 -3.95
N GLY A 80 -14.10 5.81 -2.90
CA GLY A 80 -13.10 6.49 -2.09
C GLY A 80 -12.28 5.46 -1.36
N ALA A 81 -12.52 5.27 -0.07
CA ALA A 81 -11.92 4.18 0.71
C ALA A 81 -12.97 3.18 1.19
N ILE A 82 -12.61 1.89 1.16
CA ILE A 82 -13.48 0.83 1.69
C ILE A 82 -13.44 0.78 3.23
N ALA A 83 -12.34 1.25 3.81
CA ALA A 83 -12.16 1.42 5.24
C ALA A 83 -11.05 2.44 5.52
N LEU A 84 -11.07 3.06 6.71
CA LEU A 84 -10.05 3.98 7.18
C LEU A 84 -9.59 3.63 8.60
N MET A 85 -8.30 3.35 8.77
CA MET A 85 -7.60 3.41 10.06
C MET A 85 -7.06 4.83 10.22
N THR A 86 -7.79 5.67 10.94
CA THR A 86 -7.67 7.14 10.85
C THR A 86 -7.72 7.81 12.21
N THR A 87 -7.48 9.12 12.28
CA THR A 87 -7.59 9.90 13.51
C THR A 87 -8.84 10.77 13.54
N VAL A 88 -9.41 10.90 14.73
CA VAL A 88 -10.62 11.70 15.00
C VAL A 88 -10.32 13.01 15.74
N ARG A 89 -9.08 13.18 16.24
CA ARG A 89 -8.63 14.34 17.02
C ARG A 89 -7.19 14.69 16.69
N ALA A 90 -6.71 15.81 17.23
CA ALA A 90 -5.31 16.22 17.13
C ALA A 90 -4.38 15.19 17.78
N VAL A 91 -3.34 14.80 17.04
CA VAL A 91 -2.40 13.72 17.38
C VAL A 91 -0.95 14.20 17.25
N TYR A 92 -0.02 13.47 17.88
CA TYR A 92 1.40 13.75 17.83
C TYR A 92 2.11 12.91 16.78
N ALA A 93 2.95 13.55 15.96
CA ALA A 93 3.64 12.90 14.84
C ALA A 93 4.51 11.71 15.28
N SER A 94 5.23 11.81 16.41
CA SER A 94 6.09 10.73 16.93
C SER A 94 5.29 9.49 17.33
N SER A 95 4.12 9.66 17.95
CA SER A 95 3.22 8.55 18.30
C SER A 95 2.48 7.99 17.07
N ASN A 96 2.23 8.82 16.06
CA ASN A 96 1.61 8.38 14.81
C ASN A 96 2.47 7.38 14.04
N ILE A 97 3.81 7.53 14.09
CA ILE A 97 4.74 6.58 13.45
C ILE A 97 4.46 5.16 13.96
N ARG A 98 4.44 4.98 15.29
CA ARG A 98 4.20 3.67 15.92
C ARG A 98 2.86 3.06 15.50
N MET A 99 1.79 3.86 15.56
CA MET A 99 0.45 3.36 15.19
C MET A 99 0.38 2.99 13.70
N THR A 100 1.02 3.76 12.83
CA THR A 100 1.06 3.52 11.38
C THR A 100 1.87 2.28 11.05
N GLU A 101 3.04 2.11 11.68
CA GLU A 101 3.88 0.92 11.55
C GLU A 101 3.13 -0.32 12.03
N ASN A 102 2.50 -0.26 13.20
CA ASN A 102 1.70 -1.37 13.71
C ASN A 102 0.54 -1.73 12.77
N ALA A 103 -0.22 -0.74 12.27
CA ALA A 103 -1.28 -0.98 11.31
C ALA A 103 -0.78 -1.69 10.04
N LEU A 104 0.32 -1.20 9.45
CA LEU A 104 0.95 -1.80 8.28
C LEU A 104 1.51 -3.20 8.56
N ASN A 105 2.07 -3.43 9.74
CA ASN A 105 2.60 -4.73 10.13
C ASN A 105 1.46 -5.76 10.21
N TYR A 106 0.39 -5.46 10.97
CA TYR A 106 -0.68 -6.43 11.20
C TYR A 106 -1.58 -6.63 9.97
N ILE A 107 -1.87 -5.60 9.17
CA ILE A 107 -2.79 -5.71 8.02
C ILE A 107 -2.29 -6.66 6.93
N PHE A 108 -0.97 -6.90 6.88
CA PHE A 108 -0.33 -7.82 5.92
C PHE A 108 0.28 -9.06 6.58
N LYS A 109 0.23 -9.17 7.92
CA LYS A 109 0.84 -10.28 8.63
C LYS A 109 0.07 -11.56 8.37
N ARG A 110 0.73 -12.54 7.76
CA ARG A 110 0.17 -13.88 7.59
C ARG A 110 0.40 -14.71 8.84
N GLU A 111 -0.68 -15.27 9.36
CA GLU A 111 -0.70 -16.26 10.44
C GLU A 111 -1.49 -17.46 9.93
N ASN A 112 -0.86 -18.64 9.87
CA ASN A 112 -1.46 -19.86 9.32
C ASN A 112 -2.05 -19.69 7.90
N GLY A 113 -1.35 -18.93 7.05
CA GLY A 113 -1.72 -18.69 5.65
C GLY A 113 -2.74 -17.57 5.41
N GLN A 114 -3.40 -17.07 6.46
CA GLN A 114 -4.40 -15.99 6.38
C GLN A 114 -3.87 -14.70 6.98
N VAL A 115 -4.43 -13.57 6.54
CA VAL A 115 -4.21 -12.26 7.17
C VAL A 115 -5.40 -11.93 8.07
N PRO A 116 -5.22 -11.17 9.16
CA PRO A 116 -6.32 -10.73 10.00
C PRO A 116 -7.33 -9.87 9.21
N THR A 117 -8.54 -9.79 9.74
CA THR A 117 -9.53 -8.79 9.27
C THR A 117 -9.04 -7.37 9.53
N VAL A 118 -9.62 -6.38 8.85
CA VAL A 118 -9.25 -4.96 9.06
C VAL A 118 -9.41 -4.56 10.53
N GLY A 119 -10.49 -4.98 11.19
CA GLY A 119 -10.75 -4.71 12.61
C GLY A 119 -9.74 -5.39 13.53
N GLU A 120 -9.43 -6.65 13.29
CA GLU A 120 -8.44 -7.39 14.09
C GLU A 120 -7.03 -6.80 13.94
N ALA A 121 -6.62 -6.48 12.70
CA ALA A 121 -5.34 -5.83 12.45
C ALA A 121 -5.22 -4.50 13.20
N PHE A 122 -6.28 -3.70 13.17
CA PHE A 122 -6.35 -2.43 13.88
C PHE A 122 -6.31 -2.61 15.40
N GLN A 123 -7.08 -3.55 15.94
CA GLN A 123 -7.11 -3.88 17.38
C GLN A 123 -5.73 -4.30 17.88
N ARG A 124 -5.09 -5.26 17.19
CA ARG A 124 -3.74 -5.73 17.52
C ARG A 124 -2.73 -4.58 17.46
N GLY A 125 -2.82 -3.75 16.42
CA GLY A 125 -1.95 -2.58 16.28
C GLY A 125 -2.08 -1.56 17.42
N LYS A 126 -3.31 -1.32 17.92
CA LYS A 126 -3.54 -0.47 19.10
C LYS A 126 -3.02 -1.08 20.39
N ASN A 127 -3.17 -2.39 20.55
CA ASN A 127 -2.75 -3.11 21.76
C ASN A 127 -1.22 -3.23 21.88
N ASP A 128 -0.51 -3.14 20.77
CA ASP A 128 0.95 -3.18 20.71
C ASP A 128 1.59 -1.80 20.95
N VAL A 129 0.78 -0.78 21.26
CA VAL A 129 1.26 0.55 21.66
C VAL A 129 1.52 0.59 23.16
N SER A 130 2.75 0.94 23.54
CA SER A 130 3.18 1.05 24.94
C SER A 130 3.57 2.46 25.37
N GLY A 131 3.44 2.72 26.68
CA GLY A 131 3.73 4.00 27.33
C GLY A 131 2.56 4.98 27.26
N ASP A 132 2.25 5.63 28.39
CA ASP A 132 1.04 6.44 28.57
C ASP A 132 0.83 7.50 27.50
N PHE A 133 1.89 8.17 27.07
CA PHE A 133 1.83 9.18 26.00
C PHE A 133 1.30 8.58 24.69
N ASN A 134 1.81 7.43 24.27
CA ASN A 134 1.39 6.80 23.03
C ASN A 134 0.01 6.16 23.15
N ILE A 135 -0.32 5.58 24.31
CA ILE A 135 -1.65 5.03 24.60
C ILE A 135 -2.72 6.12 24.51
N ASN A 136 -2.46 7.31 25.08
CA ASN A 136 -3.37 8.44 24.96
C ASN A 136 -3.51 8.93 23.51
N ASN A 137 -2.44 8.88 22.72
CA ASN A 137 -2.52 9.20 21.29
C ASN A 137 -3.30 8.14 20.49
N SER A 138 -3.12 6.84 20.77
CA SER A 138 -3.78 5.74 20.05
C SER A 138 -5.29 5.70 20.28
N ARG A 139 -5.77 6.21 21.44
CA ARG A 139 -7.21 6.40 21.71
C ARG A 139 -7.89 7.33 20.69
N LYS A 140 -7.13 8.22 20.04
CA LYS A 140 -7.62 9.14 19.01
C LYS A 140 -7.61 8.52 17.61
N PHE A 141 -7.16 7.27 17.47
CA PHE A 141 -7.31 6.50 16.26
C PHE A 141 -8.58 5.66 16.31
N THR A 142 -9.30 5.63 15.19
CA THR A 142 -10.50 4.83 14.98
C THR A 142 -10.39 4.04 13.69
N LEU A 143 -11.20 2.98 13.59
CA LEU A 143 -11.54 2.35 12.33
C LEU A 143 -12.90 2.88 11.87
N ILE A 144 -12.98 3.31 10.61
CA ILE A 144 -14.24 3.56 9.88
C ILE A 144 -14.35 2.49 8.80
N GLY A 145 -15.50 1.82 8.71
CA GLY A 145 -15.72 0.67 7.82
C GLY A 145 -16.05 -0.61 8.58
N ASP A 146 -16.22 -1.71 7.85
CA ASP A 146 -16.57 -3.01 8.42
C ASP A 146 -15.35 -3.66 9.09
N PRO A 147 -15.34 -3.85 10.44
CA PRO A 147 -14.22 -4.48 11.13
C PRO A 147 -14.04 -5.96 10.78
N SER A 148 -15.08 -6.64 10.30
CA SER A 148 -15.03 -8.06 9.94
C SER A 148 -14.49 -8.32 8.53
N MET A 149 -14.28 -7.26 7.74
CA MET A 149 -13.85 -7.37 6.36
C MET A 149 -12.44 -8.00 6.25
N PRO A 150 -12.26 -9.07 5.46
CA PRO A 150 -10.94 -9.61 5.16
C PRO A 150 -10.18 -8.67 4.21
N VAL A 151 -8.85 -8.62 4.35
CA VAL A 151 -7.99 -7.84 3.45
C VAL A 151 -7.76 -8.63 2.16
N ALA A 152 -7.97 -7.99 1.00
CA ALA A 152 -7.79 -8.59 -0.32
C ALA A 152 -6.31 -8.75 -0.72
N VAL A 153 -5.52 -9.47 0.09
CA VAL A 153 -4.12 -9.80 -0.21
C VAL A 153 -4.02 -10.92 -1.26
N PRO A 154 -2.98 -10.92 -2.12
CA PRO A 154 -2.77 -11.99 -3.10
C PRO A 154 -2.68 -13.37 -2.44
N GLN A 155 -3.44 -14.36 -2.89
CA GLN A 155 -3.43 -15.71 -2.28
C GLN A 155 -2.28 -16.59 -2.76
N TYR A 156 -1.77 -16.35 -3.97
CA TYR A 156 -0.67 -17.09 -4.58
C TYR A 156 0.62 -16.29 -4.59
N ARG A 157 1.75 -16.99 -4.70
CA ARG A 157 3.06 -16.40 -4.91
C ARG A 157 3.51 -16.64 -6.35
N VAL A 158 4.20 -15.64 -6.91
CA VAL A 158 4.88 -15.74 -8.20
C VAL A 158 6.37 -15.85 -7.89
N ALA A 159 6.98 -16.97 -8.25
CA ALA A 159 8.41 -17.23 -7.99
C ALA A 159 9.16 -17.35 -9.32
N THR A 160 10.16 -16.50 -9.52
CA THR A 160 11.10 -16.66 -10.64
C THR A 160 12.04 -17.81 -10.32
N THR A 161 12.16 -18.77 -11.23
CA THR A 161 13.01 -19.96 -11.06
C THR A 161 14.28 -19.91 -11.90
N ALA A 162 14.23 -19.25 -13.06
CA ALA A 162 15.41 -19.10 -13.91
C ALA A 162 15.38 -17.81 -14.73
N ILE A 163 16.57 -17.32 -15.07
CA ILE A 163 16.82 -16.18 -15.95
C ILE A 163 17.82 -16.64 -17.00
N ASP A 164 17.47 -16.53 -18.28
CA ASP A 164 18.28 -17.02 -19.41
C ASP A 164 18.74 -18.49 -19.26
N GLY A 165 17.85 -19.34 -18.75
CA GLY A 165 18.09 -20.76 -18.51
C GLY A 165 18.99 -21.07 -17.30
N LYS A 166 19.49 -20.05 -16.60
CA LYS A 166 20.25 -20.20 -15.35
C LYS A 166 19.31 -20.16 -14.15
N PRO A 167 19.36 -21.12 -13.22
CA PRO A 167 18.60 -21.05 -11.98
C PRO A 167 18.86 -19.76 -11.20
N VAL A 168 17.82 -19.19 -10.59
CA VAL A 168 17.99 -18.07 -9.67
C VAL A 168 18.49 -18.61 -8.34
N GLU A 169 19.75 -18.32 -8.01
CA GLU A 169 20.38 -18.64 -6.72
C GLU A 169 20.68 -17.34 -5.95
N GLU A 170 20.44 -17.33 -4.63
CA GLU A 170 20.57 -16.11 -3.81
C GLU A 170 21.98 -15.51 -3.79
N ALA A 171 23.01 -16.30 -4.12
CA ALA A 171 24.41 -15.91 -4.08
C ALA A 171 24.93 -15.28 -5.39
N GLU A 172 24.18 -15.38 -6.49
CA GLU A 172 24.64 -14.92 -7.81
C GLU A 172 23.73 -13.83 -8.37
N SER A 173 24.28 -12.62 -8.51
CA SER A 173 23.65 -11.53 -9.24
C SER A 173 24.29 -11.40 -10.62
N ASP A 174 23.53 -11.72 -11.68
CA ASP A 174 23.92 -11.46 -13.07
C ASP A 174 23.39 -10.08 -13.53
N THR A 175 24.10 -9.43 -14.45
CA THR A 175 23.76 -8.07 -14.92
C THR A 175 22.98 -8.13 -16.24
N LEU A 176 21.71 -7.72 -16.21
CA LEU A 176 20.94 -7.48 -17.44
C LEU A 176 21.43 -6.20 -18.12
N ARG A 177 21.68 -6.25 -19.43
CA ARG A 177 22.09 -5.08 -20.23
C ARG A 177 20.93 -4.56 -21.06
N ALA A 178 20.98 -3.27 -21.41
CA ALA A 178 19.99 -2.68 -22.33
C ALA A 178 20.02 -3.41 -23.68
N LEU A 179 18.84 -3.65 -24.27
CA LEU A 179 18.63 -4.37 -25.54
C LEU A 179 19.05 -5.85 -25.51
N GLN A 180 19.37 -6.41 -24.33
CA GLN A 180 19.59 -7.83 -24.18
C GLN A 180 18.25 -8.55 -24.25
N LYS A 181 18.17 -9.59 -25.09
CA LYS A 181 17.03 -10.51 -25.05
C LYS A 181 17.15 -11.37 -23.79
N VAL A 182 16.18 -11.23 -22.88
CA VAL A 182 16.15 -11.91 -21.58
C VAL A 182 14.91 -12.79 -21.49
N THR A 183 15.10 -14.06 -21.10
CA THR A 183 14.01 -15.01 -20.84
C THR A 183 13.86 -15.25 -19.34
N ILE A 184 12.64 -15.08 -18.85
CA ILE A 184 12.26 -15.31 -17.45
C ILE A 184 11.37 -16.55 -17.40
N GLU A 185 11.73 -17.46 -16.49
CA GLU A 185 10.95 -18.64 -16.17
C GLU A 185 10.54 -18.60 -14.71
N GLY A 186 9.36 -19.11 -14.41
CA GLY A 186 8.89 -19.17 -13.05
C GLY A 186 7.66 -20.02 -12.85
N ILE A 187 7.22 -20.04 -11.60
CA ILE A 187 6.12 -20.86 -11.14
C ILE A 187 5.16 -20.08 -10.25
N ILE A 188 3.92 -20.54 -10.21
CA ILE A 188 2.89 -20.11 -9.27
C ILE A 188 2.88 -21.10 -8.11
N THR A 189 3.05 -20.59 -6.90
CA THR A 189 3.08 -21.41 -5.68
C THR A 189 2.02 -20.97 -4.69
N SER A 190 1.63 -21.90 -3.81
CA SER A 190 0.91 -21.59 -2.58
C SER A 190 1.80 -20.75 -1.63
N PRO A 191 1.23 -20.14 -0.58
CA PRO A 191 2.01 -19.37 0.40
C PRO A 191 3.15 -20.14 1.09
N ASP A 192 3.04 -21.46 1.21
CA ASP A 192 4.03 -22.40 1.77
C ASP A 192 5.04 -22.91 0.73
N GLY A 193 4.96 -22.45 -0.52
CA GLY A 193 5.95 -22.72 -1.56
C GLY A 193 5.66 -23.94 -2.45
N GLN A 194 4.51 -24.60 -2.28
CA GLN A 194 4.16 -25.74 -3.13
C GLN A 194 3.71 -25.27 -4.52
N LEU A 195 4.21 -25.94 -5.55
CA LEU A 195 3.82 -25.69 -6.94
C LEU A 195 2.32 -25.97 -7.15
N LEU A 196 1.59 -24.99 -7.68
CA LEU A 196 0.17 -25.14 -8.00
C LEU A 196 0.00 -25.68 -9.43
N THR A 197 0.20 -27.00 -9.59
CA THR A 197 0.13 -27.68 -10.90
C THR A 197 -1.24 -27.61 -11.58
N GLY A 198 -2.32 -27.33 -10.85
CA GLY A 198 -3.66 -27.11 -11.41
C GLY A 198 -3.93 -25.68 -11.88
N PHE A 199 -3.03 -24.73 -11.62
CA PHE A 199 -3.26 -23.32 -11.95
C PHE A 199 -3.01 -23.06 -13.45
N ASN A 200 -4.02 -22.52 -14.14
CA ASN A 200 -3.91 -22.01 -15.50
C ASN A 200 -4.44 -20.58 -15.54
N GLY A 201 -3.71 -19.66 -16.16
CA GLY A 201 -4.05 -18.24 -16.11
C GLY A 201 -3.10 -17.33 -16.85
N ILE A 202 -3.05 -16.07 -16.44
CA ILE A 202 -2.19 -15.04 -17.05
C ILE A 202 -1.43 -14.33 -15.92
N ILE A 203 -0.13 -14.13 -16.11
CA ILE A 203 0.67 -13.19 -15.32
C ILE A 203 0.87 -11.89 -16.11
N TYR A 204 1.03 -10.79 -15.37
CA TYR A 204 1.33 -9.47 -15.91
C TYR A 204 2.69 -8.98 -15.39
N PRO A 205 3.81 -9.53 -15.89
CA PRO A 205 5.14 -9.17 -15.39
C PRO A 205 5.47 -7.71 -15.67
N THR A 206 6.08 -7.06 -14.67
CA THR A 206 6.70 -5.74 -14.82
C THR A 206 8.14 -5.85 -14.33
N ILE A 207 9.10 -5.55 -15.20
CA ILE A 207 10.53 -5.52 -14.88
C ILE A 207 10.93 -4.06 -14.67
N PHE A 208 11.52 -3.78 -13.52
CA PHE A 208 12.02 -2.46 -13.17
C PHE A 208 13.54 -2.41 -13.31
N ASP A 209 14.05 -1.22 -13.60
CA ASP A 209 15.47 -0.91 -13.46
C ASP A 209 15.90 -0.97 -11.97
N LYS A 210 17.21 -0.90 -11.73
CA LYS A 210 17.78 -0.84 -10.38
C LYS A 210 17.14 0.28 -9.57
N ALA A 211 16.94 0.02 -8.28
CA ALA A 211 16.46 1.03 -7.36
C ALA A 211 17.43 2.22 -7.31
N GLN A 212 16.88 3.43 -7.41
CA GLN A 212 17.63 4.67 -7.28
C GLN A 212 17.46 5.21 -5.87
N ILE A 213 18.54 5.73 -5.29
CA ILE A 213 18.47 6.50 -4.06
C ILE A 213 18.12 7.94 -4.44
N VAL A 214 17.00 8.42 -3.90
CA VAL A 214 16.55 9.80 -4.06
C VAL A 214 16.43 10.44 -2.68
N SER A 215 16.57 11.75 -2.62
CA SER A 215 16.44 12.52 -1.38
C SER A 215 15.13 13.28 -1.34
N THR A 216 14.51 13.39 -0.16
CA THR A 216 13.44 14.35 0.07
C THR A 216 13.95 15.79 -0.09
N LEU A 217 13.04 16.77 -0.20
CA LEU A 217 13.40 18.17 -0.40
C LEU A 217 14.11 18.79 0.81
N GLY A 218 13.81 18.33 2.04
CA GLY A 218 14.35 18.91 3.28
C GLY A 218 13.85 20.34 3.48
N GLN A 219 12.56 20.53 3.73
CA GLN A 219 11.95 21.85 3.85
C GLN A 219 12.15 22.46 5.26
N GLY A 220 12.44 23.76 5.31
CA GLY A 220 12.66 24.49 6.56
C GLY A 220 13.92 24.01 7.29
N ALA A 221 13.78 23.71 8.59
CA ALA A 221 14.87 23.16 9.41
C ALA A 221 15.03 21.63 9.28
N ASN A 222 14.24 20.96 8.44
CA ASN A 222 14.24 19.51 8.33
C ASN A 222 15.39 18.99 7.46
N LYS A 223 15.99 17.88 7.87
CA LYS A 223 17.02 17.19 7.09
C LYS A 223 16.42 16.50 5.86
N LYS A 224 17.20 16.38 4.80
CA LYS A 224 16.87 15.50 3.68
C LYS A 224 16.99 14.05 4.12
N TYR A 225 16.03 13.24 3.71
CA TYR A 225 16.02 11.79 3.94
C TYR A 225 16.21 11.07 2.62
N ASN A 226 17.11 10.09 2.61
CA ASN A 226 17.33 9.24 1.45
C ASN A 226 16.39 8.05 1.51
N TYR A 227 15.74 7.75 0.39
CA TYR A 227 14.91 6.57 0.22
C TYR A 227 15.15 5.95 -1.15
N ARG A 228 14.92 4.64 -1.24
CA ARG A 228 15.04 3.89 -2.49
C ARG A 228 13.71 3.91 -3.24
N ILE A 229 13.77 4.10 -4.55
CA ILE A 229 12.60 4.04 -5.42
C ILE A 229 12.95 3.37 -6.75
N GLN A 230 12.04 2.54 -7.25
CA GLN A 230 12.10 1.96 -8.60
C GLN A 230 11.05 2.64 -9.47
N LYS A 231 11.47 3.55 -10.35
CA LYS A 231 10.55 4.32 -11.23
C LYS A 231 10.56 3.83 -12.67
N ASN A 232 11.72 3.37 -13.14
CA ASN A 232 11.91 3.05 -14.55
C ASN A 232 11.43 1.63 -14.79
N VAL A 233 10.36 1.48 -15.56
CA VAL A 233 9.90 0.20 -16.07
C VAL A 233 10.70 -0.11 -17.33
N LEU A 234 11.42 -1.23 -17.33
CA LEU A 234 12.15 -1.75 -18.48
C LEU A 234 11.24 -2.57 -19.39
N PHE A 235 10.33 -3.34 -18.79
CA PHE A 235 9.38 -4.17 -19.53
C PHE A 235 8.07 -4.27 -18.77
N LYS A 236 6.96 -4.27 -19.52
CA LYS A 236 5.63 -4.61 -19.02
C LYS A 236 4.93 -5.46 -20.05
N GLY A 237 4.49 -6.65 -19.66
CA GLY A 237 3.90 -7.60 -20.59
C GLY A 237 2.82 -8.47 -19.96
N ARG A 238 2.46 -9.52 -20.68
CA ARG A 238 1.58 -10.58 -20.21
C ARG A 238 2.14 -11.93 -20.67
N ALA A 239 1.98 -12.96 -19.86
CA ALA A 239 2.38 -14.32 -20.21
C ALA A 239 1.37 -15.34 -19.70
N SER A 240 1.15 -16.40 -20.46
CA SER A 240 0.27 -17.49 -20.04
C SER A 240 0.95 -18.34 -18.96
N VAL A 241 0.14 -18.82 -18.02
CA VAL A 241 0.53 -19.83 -17.04
C VAL A 241 -0.16 -21.12 -17.40
N THR A 242 0.61 -22.19 -17.54
CA THR A 242 0.10 -23.55 -17.79
C THR A 242 0.63 -24.47 -16.72
N ASN A 243 -0.27 -25.18 -16.03
CA ASN A 243 0.06 -26.09 -14.92
C ASN A 243 0.99 -25.47 -13.87
N GLY A 244 0.70 -24.23 -13.49
CA GLY A 244 1.48 -23.46 -12.52
C GLY A 244 2.83 -22.97 -13.00
N ARG A 245 3.17 -23.10 -14.29
CA ARG A 245 4.46 -22.67 -14.86
C ARG A 245 4.27 -21.58 -15.90
N PHE A 246 5.20 -20.63 -15.96
CA PHE A 246 5.21 -19.57 -16.96
C PHE A 246 6.61 -19.33 -17.52
N GLN A 247 6.65 -18.82 -18.73
CA GLN A 247 7.86 -18.33 -19.39
C GLN A 247 7.50 -17.11 -20.23
N PHE A 248 8.37 -16.10 -20.23
CA PHE A 248 8.28 -14.97 -21.16
C PHE A 248 9.65 -14.42 -21.50
N THR A 249 9.74 -13.74 -22.63
CA THR A 249 10.97 -13.13 -23.13
C THR A 249 10.72 -11.66 -23.44
N PHE A 250 11.70 -10.80 -23.13
CA PHE A 250 11.69 -9.38 -23.46
C PHE A 250 13.05 -8.93 -24.00
N VAL A 251 13.12 -7.72 -24.56
CA VAL A 251 14.33 -7.03 -25.07
C VAL A 251 14.38 -5.63 -24.46
#